data_AF-A0A537YXP5-F1
#
_entry.id   AF-A0A537YXP5-F1
#
_cell.length_a   1.000
_cell.length_b   1.000
_cell.length_c   1.000
_cell.angle_alpha   90.00
_cell.angle_beta   90.00
_cell.angle_gamma   90.00
#
_symmetry.space_group_name_H-M   'P 1'
#
loop_
_entity.id
_entity.type
_entity.pdbx_description
1 polymer ?
#
loop_
_entity_poly.entity_id
_entity_poly.type
_entity_poly.pdbx_seq_one_letter_code
_entity_poly.pdbx_strand_id
1 'polypeptide(L)' 'TIDHGGGLSSTYSWLSEKLVRKGDRVLQGQPVASTGWGHPGAPIPHLHLGVKLDGAYVDPLSYLGPISLATFVRLAPFG' A
#
# COMPACT_ATOMS: atom_id res chain seq x y z
N THR A 1 8.13 -4.14 4.26
CA THR A 1 8.18 -2.76 4.79
C THR A 1 8.92 -1.91 3.80
N ILE A 2 8.46 -0.69 3.59
CA ILE A 2 9.15 0.36 2.84
C ILE A 2 9.45 1.48 3.83
N ASP A 3 10.71 1.89 3.88
CA ASP A 3 11.17 3.04 4.66
C ASP A 3 11.05 4.29 3.79
N HIS A 4 10.36 5.31 4.30
CA HIS A 4 10.14 6.59 3.61
C HIS A 4 11.07 7.69 4.15
N GLY A 5 11.93 7.37 5.12
CA GLY A 5 12.77 8.32 5.84
C GLY A 5 12.04 9.01 7.00
N GLY A 6 12.81 9.68 7.87
CA GLY A 6 12.25 10.48 8.97
C GLY A 6 11.41 9.67 9.98
N GLY A 7 11.73 8.39 10.18
CA GLY A 7 10.98 7.50 11.09
C GLY A 7 9.68 6.94 10.49
N LEU A 8 9.28 7.38 9.29
CA LEU A 8 8.07 6.94 8.61
C LEU A 8 8.32 5.67 7.80
N SER A 9 7.49 4.64 8.00
CA SER A 9 7.51 3.44 7.17
C SER A 9 6.12 2.90 6.91
N SER A 10 5.94 2.21 5.77
CA SER A 10 4.72 1.46 5.48
C SER A 10 4.96 -0.04 5.47
N THR A 11 3.96 -0.80 5.92
CA THR A 11 3.96 -2.27 5.95
C THR A 11 2.83 -2.81 5.09
N TYR A 12 3.11 -3.90 4.39
CA TYR A 12 2.19 -4.60 3.50
C TYR A 12 2.27 -6.08 3.87
N SER A 13 1.17 -6.67 4.33
CA SER A 13 1.12 -8.04 4.84
C SER A 13 0.15 -8.90 4.04
N TRP A 14 0.32 -10.22 4.16
CA TRP A 14 -0.47 -11.24 3.44
C TRP A 14 -0.33 -11.14 1.93
N LEU A 15 0.88 -10.81 1.47
CA LEU A 15 1.24 -10.73 0.05
C LEU A 15 1.31 -12.13 -0.56
N SER A 16 0.84 -12.29 -1.79
CA SER A 16 1.04 -13.50 -2.59
C SER A 16 2.43 -13.53 -3.23
N GLU A 17 2.98 -12.36 -3.56
CA GLU A 17 4.26 -12.21 -4.22
C GLU A 17 4.94 -10.90 -3.83
N LYS A 18 6.28 -10.91 -3.76
CA LYS A 18 7.11 -9.71 -3.59
C LYS A 18 7.88 -9.45 -4.88
N LEU A 19 7.76 -8.24 -5.42
CA LEU A 19 8.41 -7.83 -6.68
C LEU A 19 9.72 -7.06 -6.45
N VAL A 20 9.98 -6.66 -5.20
CA VAL A 20 11.20 -5.97 -4.76
C VAL A 20 11.89 -6.75 -3.66
N ARG A 21 13.17 -6.43 -3.43
CA ARG A 21 14.05 -7.05 -2.43
C ARG A 21 14.52 -6.01 -1.42
N LYS A 22 15.04 -6.50 -0.29
CA LYS A 22 15.63 -5.64 0.74
C LYS A 22 16.81 -4.87 0.13
N GLY A 23 16.81 -3.55 0.31
CA GLY A 23 17.84 -2.65 -0.21
C GLY A 23 17.49 -1.98 -1.53
N ASP A 24 16.42 -2.42 -2.21
CA ASP A 24 15.96 -1.77 -3.43
C ASP A 24 15.40 -0.37 -3.11
N ARG A 25 15.76 0.61 -3.94
CA ARG A 25 15.10 1.92 -3.94
C ARG A 25 13.76 1.79 -4.68
N VAL A 26 12.68 2.18 -4.02
CA VAL A 26 11.33 2.17 -4.59
C VAL A 26 10.91 3.58 -4.94
N LEU A 27 10.31 3.77 -6.11
CA LEU A 27 9.71 5.04 -6.53
C LEU A 27 8.20 5.03 -6.31
N GLN A 28 7.60 6.21 -6.10
CA GLN A 28 6.16 6.33 -6.02
C GLN A 28 5.50 5.80 -7.30
N GLY A 29 4.47 4.96 -7.15
CA GLY A 29 3.76 4.32 -8.27
C GLY A 29 4.41 3.04 -8.80
N GLN A 30 5.61 2.69 -8.33
CA GLN A 30 6.24 1.42 -8.69
C GLN A 30 5.49 0.22 -8.07
N PRO A 31 5.15 -0.81 -8.84
CA PRO A 31 4.66 -2.07 -8.29
C PRO A 31 5.72 -2.73 -7.39
N VAL A 32 5.37 -3.04 -6.14
CA VAL A 32 6.29 -3.65 -5.16
C VAL A 32 5.92 -5.07 -4.75
N ALA A 33 4.66 -5.45 -4.91
CA ALA A 33 4.11 -6.72 -4.48
C ALA A 33 2.73 -6.95 -5.09
N SER A 34 2.29 -8.21 -5.06
CA SER A 34 0.91 -8.62 -5.33
C SER A 34 0.21 -8.94 -4.00
N THR A 35 -1.02 -8.47 -3.83
CA THR A 35 -1.82 -8.84 -2.63
C THR A 35 -2.20 -10.31 -2.68
N GLY A 36 -2.24 -10.96 -1.52
CA GLY A 36 -2.83 -12.29 -1.36
C GLY A 36 -4.27 -12.20 -0.86
N TRP A 37 -4.73 -13.27 -0.20
CA TRP A 37 -6.08 -13.37 0.37
C TRP A 37 -6.31 -12.47 1.59
N GLY A 38 -5.24 -12.05 2.29
CA GLY A 38 -5.37 -11.39 3.59
C GLY A 38 -5.13 -12.36 4.75
N HIS A 39 -5.49 -11.96 5.96
CA HIS A 39 -5.26 -12.77 7.15
C HIS A 39 -6.13 -14.04 7.19
N PRO A 40 -5.75 -15.08 7.95
CA PRO A 40 -6.58 -16.26 8.15
C PRO A 40 -7.98 -15.90 8.66
N GLY A 41 -9.01 -16.52 8.08
CA GLY A 41 -10.42 -16.25 8.42
C GLY A 41 -11.02 -15.01 7.77
N ALA A 42 -10.28 -14.29 6.91
CA ALA A 42 -10.82 -13.17 6.14
C ALA A 42 -11.96 -13.63 5.20
N PRO A 43 -13.12 -12.93 5.18
CA PRO A 43 -14.25 -13.30 4.33
C PRO A 43 -14.04 -12.94 2.86
N ILE A 44 -13.17 -11.96 2.58
CA ILE A 44 -12.83 -11.51 1.22
C ILE A 44 -11.33 -11.18 1.11
N PRO A 45 -10.74 -11.30 -0.10
CA PRO A 45 -9.38 -10.85 -0.38
C PRO A 45 -9.16 -9.40 0.01
N HIS A 46 -8.10 -9.13 0.77
CA HIS A 46 -7.72 -7.76 1.11
C HIS A 46 -6.23 -7.62 1.39
N LEU A 47 -5.74 -6.40 1.25
CA LEU A 47 -4.40 -6.01 1.66
C LEU A 47 -4.44 -5.51 3.11
N HIS A 48 -3.53 -6.01 3.94
CA HIS A 48 -3.26 -5.39 5.24
C HIS A 48 -2.18 -4.32 5.07
N LEU A 49 -2.61 -3.06 5.03
CA LEU A 49 -1.76 -1.88 4.99
C LEU A 49 -1.57 -1.32 6.40
N GLY A 50 -0.31 -1.09 6.79
CA GLY A 50 0.02 -0.39 8.02
C GLY A 50 0.99 0.75 7.75
N VAL A 51 0.95 1.75 8.62
CA VAL A 51 1.93 2.85 8.65
C VAL A 51 2.52 2.90 10.06
N LYS A 52 3.83 3.11 10.14
CA LYS A 52 4.53 3.34 11.40
C LYS A 52 5.24 4.68 11.37
N LEU A 53 5.16 5.41 12.48
CA LEU A 53 6.00 6.56 12.76
C LEU A 53 6.82 6.23 14.02
N ASP A 54 8.14 6.36 13.92
CA ASP A 54 9.08 6.05 15.00
C ASP A 54 8.87 4.66 15.63
N GLY A 55 8.53 3.69 14.77
CA GLY A 55 8.32 2.30 15.14
C GLY A 55 6.93 1.95 15.67
N ALA A 56 6.09 2.94 15.99
CA ALA A 56 4.72 2.74 16.47
C ALA A 56 3.71 2.78 15.32
N TYR A 57 2.71 1.89 15.34
CA TYR A 57 1.62 1.93 14.36
C TYR A 57 0.74 3.17 14.58
N VAL A 58 0.43 3.85 13.49
CA VAL A 58 -0.47 5.01 13.43
C VAL A 58 -1.58 4.76 12.42
N ASP A 59 -2.63 5.58 12.41
CA ASP A 59 -3.71 5.47 11.43
C ASP A 59 -3.16 5.66 10.00
N PRO A 60 -3.18 4.61 9.14
CA PRO A 60 -2.64 4.71 7.78
C PRO A 60 -3.41 5.68 6.90
N LEU A 61 -4.69 5.97 7.20
CA LEU A 61 -5.52 6.87 6.39
C LEU A 61 -5.00 8.31 6.43
N SER A 62 -4.30 8.70 7.51
CA SER A 62 -3.67 10.03 7.63
C SER A 62 -2.52 10.24 6.63
N TYR A 63 -2.03 9.17 5.99
CA TYR A 63 -0.89 9.19 5.05
C TYR A 63 -1.28 8.81 3.63
N LEU A 64 -2.55 8.50 3.39
CA LEU A 64 -3.08 8.39 2.05
C LEU A 64 -3.46 9.81 1.62
N GLY A 65 -2.82 10.30 0.55
CA GLY A 65 -3.17 11.59 -0.04
C GLY A 65 -4.66 11.65 -0.43
N PRO A 66 -5.18 12.84 -0.80
CA PRO A 66 -6.57 12.98 -1.19
C PRO A 66 -6.93 11.96 -2.26
N ILE A 67 -8.02 11.21 -2.03
CA ILE A 67 -8.56 10.28 -3.01
C ILE A 67 -9.00 11.10 -4.22
N SER A 68 -8.24 11.02 -5.32
CA SER A 68 -8.66 11.61 -6.58
C SER A 68 -9.77 10.77 -7.20
N LEU A 69 -11.01 11.26 -7.10
CA LEU A 69 -12.16 10.63 -7.76
C LEU A 69 -11.98 10.57 -9.28
N ALA A 70 -11.21 11.50 -9.86
CA ALA A 70 -10.89 11.51 -11.29
C ALA A 70 -10.04 10.31 -11.73
N THR A 71 -9.30 9.67 -10.82
CA THR A 71 -8.53 8.46 -11.11
C THR A 71 -9.38 7.19 -10.99
N PHE A 72 -10.43 7.24 -10.15
CA PHE A 72 -11.31 6.10 -9.88
C PHE A 72 -12.46 5.99 -10.88
N VAL A 73 -12.97 7.12 -11.37
CA VAL A 73 -14.01 7.19 -12.39
C VAL A 73 -13.40 7.61 -13.72
N ARG A 74 -13.04 6.63 -14.55
CA ARG A 74 -12.83 6.91 -15.98
C ARG A 74 -14.20 7.08 -16.62
N LEU A 75 -14.65 8.33 -16.80
CA LEU A 75 -15.78 8.61 -17.67
C LEU A 75 -15.41 8.13 -19.08
N ALA A 76 -16.25 7.31 -19.70
CA ALA A 76 -16.06 6.96 -21.10
C ALA A 76 -16.06 8.28 -21.92
N PRO A 77 -15.15 8.44 -22.88
CA PRO A 77 -15.19 9.62 -23.74
C PRO A 77 -16.56 9.68 -24.43
N PHE A 78 -17.20 10.85 -24.40
CA PHE A 78 -18.34 11.12 -25.26
C PHE A 78 -17.84 11.09 -26.71
N GLY A 79 -18.39 10.19 -27.51
CA GLY A 79 -18.16 10.12 -28.95
C GLY A 79 -18.82 11.27 -29.69
#